data_AF-A0AA39QNE4-F1
#
_entry.id   AF-A0AA39QNE4-F1
#
_cell.length_a   1.000
_cell.length_b   1.000
_cell.length_c   1.000
_cell.angle_alpha   90.00
_cell.angle_beta   90.00
_cell.angle_gamma   90.00
#
_symmetry.space_group_name_H-M   'P 1'
#
loop_
_entity.id
_entity.type
_entity.pdbx_description
1 polymer ?
#
loop_
_entity_poly.entity_id
_entity_poly.type
_entity_poly.pdbx_seq_one_letter_code
_entity_poly.pdbx_strand_id
1 'polypeptide(L)'
;MKHGVAFRKFSRTTSHRNLMLRNLVTSLFEHEQIKTTLPKAKDAARLAEKIITLGKKGNNVALTKASAFLLKQDLIPKLFGTFAQRYADRPGGYTRIHKYGNRPGDNAPVAILELVDNPRDLRWEITSRAIGWEMLKNKLKVEEPLSLIQKGAPDAQKLIQHERGLDENSSGVLRPKTRWNLQKVLRYKGQDGTITLGRKVEEYFDHVLASTVATKALDENRMTKAGQMLPGETRNALHLARGALGHQKPAPSEQHVLSVKNMFKKPPS
;
A
#
# COMPACT_ATOMS: atom_id res chain seq x y z
N MET A 1 -15.99 20.82 -34.89
CA MET A 1 -16.08 20.01 -33.64
C MET A 1 -17.17 20.60 -32.75
N LYS A 2 -17.94 19.81 -31.99
CA LYS A 2 -18.80 20.39 -30.93
C LYS A 2 -17.89 20.99 -29.85
N HIS A 3 -17.94 22.30 -29.66
CA HIS A 3 -17.24 22.97 -28.56
C HIS A 3 -18.01 22.75 -27.24
N GLY A 4 -17.32 22.79 -26.10
CA GLY A 4 -17.95 22.69 -24.77
C GLY A 4 -18.34 21.28 -24.31
N VAL A 5 -17.69 20.21 -24.79
CA VAL A 5 -18.02 18.84 -24.34
C VAL A 5 -17.57 18.62 -22.89
N ALA A 6 -18.51 18.70 -21.94
CA ALA A 6 -18.28 18.57 -20.49
C ALA A 6 -17.88 17.16 -20.01
N PHE A 7 -17.84 16.16 -20.90
CA PHE A 7 -17.57 14.76 -20.57
C PHE A 7 -16.79 14.04 -21.66
N ARG A 8 -15.92 13.10 -21.28
CA ARG A 8 -15.21 12.25 -22.25
C ARG A 8 -16.19 11.23 -22.84
N LYS A 9 -16.07 10.94 -24.14
CA LYS A 9 -16.96 9.97 -24.83
C LYS A 9 -16.58 8.50 -24.61
N PHE A 10 -15.31 8.22 -24.31
CA PHE A 10 -14.76 6.86 -24.11
C PHE A 10 -15.06 5.87 -25.26
N SER A 11 -15.25 6.36 -26.48
CA SER A 11 -15.65 5.57 -27.66
C SER A 11 -16.86 4.69 -27.38
N ARG A 12 -17.85 5.22 -26.64
CA ARG A 12 -19.08 4.53 -26.25
C ARG A 12 -20.29 5.39 -26.57
N THR A 13 -21.42 4.73 -26.81
CA THR A 13 -22.74 5.39 -26.87
C THR A 13 -23.07 6.04 -25.53
N THR A 14 -23.98 7.01 -25.52
CA THR A 14 -24.33 7.75 -24.30
C THR A 14 -24.86 6.83 -23.19
N SER A 15 -25.72 5.86 -23.55
CA SER A 15 -26.27 4.87 -22.60
C SER A 15 -25.17 4.01 -21.98
N HIS A 16 -24.31 3.41 -22.80
CA HIS A 16 -23.20 2.57 -22.33
C HIS A 16 -22.20 3.37 -21.50
N ARG A 17 -21.87 4.60 -21.90
CA ARG A 17 -21.01 5.49 -21.12
C ARG A 17 -21.58 5.78 -19.73
N ASN A 18 -22.87 6.11 -19.65
CA ASN A 18 -23.53 6.40 -18.38
C ASN A 18 -23.53 5.16 -17.47
N LEU A 19 -23.87 3.98 -18.01
CA LEU A 19 -23.86 2.73 -17.27
C LEU A 19 -22.45 2.37 -16.77
N MET A 20 -21.42 2.51 -17.61
CA MET A 20 -20.02 2.29 -17.24
C MET A 20 -19.60 3.20 -16.07
N LEU A 21 -19.96 4.49 -16.11
CA LEU A 21 -19.63 5.43 -15.05
C LEU A 21 -20.39 5.13 -13.75
N ARG A 22 -21.68 4.77 -13.85
CA ARG A 22 -22.48 4.32 -12.70
C ARG A 22 -21.87 3.08 -12.05
N ASN A 23 -21.41 2.13 -12.87
CA ASN A 23 -20.74 0.93 -12.40
C ASN A 23 -19.43 1.29 -11.66
N LEU A 24 -18.55 2.08 -12.26
CA LEU A 24 -17.31 2.51 -11.61
C LEU A 24 -17.54 3.22 -10.26
N VAL A 25 -18.56 4.08 -10.17
CA VAL A 25 -18.90 4.76 -8.91
C VAL A 25 -19.49 3.78 -7.89
N THR A 26 -20.32 2.83 -8.33
CA THR A 26 -20.88 1.78 -7.47
C THR A 26 -19.75 0.91 -6.89
N SER A 27 -18.82 0.44 -7.74
CA SER A 27 -17.63 -0.31 -7.30
C SER A 27 -16.73 0.51 -6.37
N LEU A 28 -16.61 1.82 -6.58
CA LEU A 28 -15.87 2.69 -5.68
C LEU A 28 -16.50 2.76 -4.28
N PHE A 29 -17.82 2.79 -4.17
CA PHE A 29 -18.47 2.79 -2.85
C PHE A 29 -18.43 1.42 -2.16
N GLU A 30 -18.46 0.36 -2.94
CA GLU A 30 -18.35 -1.02 -2.44
C GLU A 30 -16.96 -1.29 -1.87
N HIS A 31 -15.91 -1.01 -2.64
CA HIS A 31 -14.54 -1.37 -2.28
C HIS A 31 -13.71 -0.23 -1.67
N GLU A 32 -14.24 1.01 -1.69
CA GLU A 32 -13.58 2.25 -1.26
C GLU A 32 -12.32 2.64 -2.06
N GLN A 33 -11.83 1.74 -2.92
CA GLN A 33 -10.69 1.92 -3.79
C GLN A 33 -10.85 1.06 -5.05
N ILE A 34 -10.59 1.64 -6.22
CA ILE A 34 -10.61 0.93 -7.51
C ILE A 34 -9.42 1.35 -8.37
N LYS A 35 -8.95 0.43 -9.21
CA LYS A 35 -7.92 0.70 -10.22
C LYS A 35 -8.56 0.76 -11.60
N THR A 36 -8.35 1.85 -12.33
CA THR A 36 -8.91 2.02 -13.69
C THR A 36 -8.01 2.94 -14.53
N THR A 37 -8.39 3.22 -15.78
CA THR A 37 -7.64 4.18 -16.60
C THR A 37 -7.83 5.60 -16.07
N LEU A 38 -6.77 6.40 -16.11
CA LEU A 38 -6.77 7.79 -15.62
C LEU A 38 -7.97 8.63 -16.11
N PRO A 39 -8.36 8.61 -17.41
CA PRO A 39 -9.51 9.39 -17.85
C PRO A 39 -10.84 8.88 -17.26
N LYS A 40 -10.99 7.56 -17.05
CA LYS A 40 -12.18 6.98 -16.39
C LYS A 40 -12.22 7.36 -14.92
N ALA A 41 -11.08 7.30 -14.22
CA ALA A 41 -10.96 7.70 -12.82
C ALA A 41 -11.39 9.15 -12.61
N LYS A 42 -10.94 10.08 -13.47
CA LYS A 42 -11.31 11.50 -13.39
C LYS A 42 -12.82 11.75 -13.56
N ASP A 43 -13.46 11.07 -14.50
CA ASP A 43 -14.90 11.23 -14.74
C ASP A 43 -15.74 10.56 -13.63
N ALA A 44 -15.30 9.40 -13.14
CA ALA A 44 -15.93 8.70 -12.02
C ALA A 44 -15.81 9.48 -10.70
N ALA A 45 -14.64 10.06 -10.40
CA ALA A 45 -14.40 10.88 -9.22
C ALA A 45 -15.42 12.03 -9.09
N ARG A 46 -15.62 12.78 -10.17
CA ARG A 46 -16.60 13.89 -10.20
C ARG A 46 -18.02 13.42 -9.91
N LEU A 47 -18.41 12.24 -10.38
CA LEU A 47 -19.74 11.69 -10.10
C LEU A 47 -19.85 11.17 -8.67
N ALA A 48 -18.83 10.47 -8.18
CA ALA A 48 -18.77 9.99 -6.80
C ALA A 48 -18.88 11.14 -5.80
N GLU A 49 -18.21 12.27 -6.03
CA GLU A 49 -18.32 13.44 -5.15
C GLU A 49 -19.74 13.99 -5.05
N LYS A 50 -20.48 14.01 -6.17
CA LYS A 50 -21.88 14.42 -6.17
C LYS A 50 -22.75 13.46 -5.38
N ILE A 51 -22.53 12.15 -5.52
CA ILE A 51 -23.29 11.14 -4.77
C ILE A 51 -23.01 11.22 -3.27
N ILE A 52 -21.76 11.42 -2.85
CA ILE A 52 -21.42 11.66 -1.44
C ILE A 52 -22.10 12.92 -0.91
N THR A 53 -22.14 13.98 -1.73
CA THR A 53 -22.85 15.22 -1.37
C THR A 53 -24.35 14.98 -1.18
N LEU A 54 -24.98 14.09 -1.96
CA LEU A 54 -26.36 13.66 -1.72
C LEU A 54 -26.48 12.89 -0.40
N GLY A 55 -25.56 11.95 -0.14
CA GLY A 55 -25.47 11.21 1.12
C GLY A 55 -25.45 12.14 2.34
N LYS A 56 -24.60 13.17 2.31
CA LYS A 56 -24.51 14.20 3.36
C LYS A 56 -25.80 15.02 3.55
N LYS A 57 -26.59 15.23 2.49
CA LYS A 57 -27.84 16.01 2.58
C LYS A 57 -28.96 15.26 3.31
N GLY A 58 -28.97 13.93 3.23
CA GLY A 58 -29.88 13.08 4.03
C GLY A 58 -31.38 13.20 3.79
N ASN A 59 -31.85 14.00 2.81
CA ASN A 59 -33.29 14.17 2.56
C ASN A 59 -33.85 13.13 1.59
N ASN A 60 -35.19 12.95 1.58
CA ASN A 60 -35.86 11.96 0.71
C ASN A 60 -35.53 12.16 -0.78
N VAL A 61 -35.41 13.40 -1.24
CA VAL A 61 -35.03 13.71 -2.63
C VAL A 61 -33.61 13.23 -2.94
N ALA A 62 -32.67 13.38 -2.01
CA ALA A 62 -31.31 12.88 -2.15
C ALA A 62 -31.28 11.35 -2.15
N LEU A 63 -32.08 10.71 -1.30
CA LEU A 63 -32.27 9.26 -1.25
C LEU A 63 -32.75 8.73 -2.61
N THR A 64 -33.85 9.25 -3.14
CA THR A 64 -34.39 8.85 -4.45
C THR A 64 -33.35 9.01 -5.56
N LYS A 65 -32.62 10.14 -5.58
CA LYS A 65 -31.58 10.39 -6.59
C LYS A 65 -30.39 9.42 -6.47
N ALA A 66 -29.95 9.12 -5.25
CA ALA A 66 -28.87 8.18 -5.00
C ALA A 66 -29.28 6.75 -5.38
N SER A 67 -30.47 6.30 -4.98
CA SER A 67 -31.03 4.98 -5.32
C SER A 67 -31.23 4.80 -6.82
N ALA A 68 -31.64 5.86 -7.53
CA ALA A 68 -31.76 5.82 -8.99
C ALA A 68 -30.40 5.75 -9.69
N PHE A 69 -29.32 6.25 -9.07
CA PHE A 69 -27.98 6.25 -9.66
C PHE A 69 -27.18 4.98 -9.36
N LEU A 70 -27.14 4.53 -8.10
CA LEU A 70 -26.38 3.35 -7.71
C LEU A 70 -27.00 2.08 -8.29
N LEU A 71 -26.15 1.15 -8.71
CA LEU A 71 -26.60 -0.13 -9.27
C LEU A 71 -26.89 -1.18 -8.19
N LYS A 72 -26.33 -1.00 -6.99
CA LYS A 72 -26.53 -1.87 -5.82
C LYS A 72 -27.22 -1.07 -4.72
N GLN A 73 -28.42 -1.50 -4.31
CA GLN A 73 -29.20 -0.81 -3.27
C GLN A 73 -28.61 -1.02 -1.87
N ASP A 74 -27.87 -2.11 -1.65
CA ASP A 74 -27.21 -2.42 -0.36
C ASP A 74 -26.19 -1.36 0.07
N LEU A 75 -25.72 -0.53 -0.87
CA LEU A 75 -24.79 0.56 -0.59
C LEU A 75 -25.49 1.82 -0.07
N ILE A 76 -26.81 1.92 -0.16
CA ILE A 76 -27.57 3.09 0.28
C ILE A 76 -27.42 3.33 1.79
N PRO A 77 -27.59 2.33 2.68
CA PRO A 77 -27.33 2.53 4.11
C PRO A 77 -25.89 2.99 4.40
N LYS A 78 -24.90 2.43 3.69
CA LYS A 78 -23.49 2.82 3.85
C LYS A 78 -23.23 4.27 3.41
N LEU A 79 -23.92 4.73 2.35
CA LEU A 79 -23.82 6.10 1.84
C LEU A 79 -24.37 7.13 2.82
N PHE A 80 -25.57 6.90 3.36
CA PHE A 80 -26.24 7.84 4.27
C PHE A 80 -25.82 7.68 5.74
N GLY A 81 -25.19 6.56 6.11
CA GLY A 81 -24.58 6.34 7.42
C GLY A 81 -23.08 6.62 7.39
N THR A 82 -22.29 5.55 7.16
CA THR A 82 -20.82 5.57 7.29
C THR A 82 -20.14 6.69 6.50
N PHE A 83 -20.50 6.89 5.22
CA PHE A 83 -19.86 7.93 4.40
C PHE A 83 -20.33 9.33 4.74
N ALA A 84 -21.62 9.51 5.07
CA ALA A 84 -22.14 10.80 5.51
C ALA A 84 -21.43 11.27 6.80
N GLN A 85 -21.28 10.38 7.78
CA GLN A 85 -20.56 10.66 9.02
C GLN A 85 -19.07 10.93 8.77
N ARG A 86 -18.39 10.08 8.00
CA ARG A 86 -16.96 10.24 7.68
C ARG A 86 -16.64 11.60 7.04
N TYR A 87 -17.56 12.13 6.24
CA TYR A 87 -17.33 13.36 5.48
C TYR A 87 -18.14 14.56 5.98
N ALA A 88 -18.75 14.50 7.16
CA ALA A 88 -19.62 15.55 7.70
C ALA A 88 -18.95 16.93 7.63
N ASP A 89 -17.75 17.05 8.19
CA ASP A 89 -17.01 18.33 8.31
C ASP A 89 -16.21 18.71 7.05
N ARG A 90 -16.16 17.83 6.05
CA ARG A 90 -15.34 18.02 4.85
C ARG A 90 -16.12 18.74 3.75
N PRO A 91 -15.71 19.95 3.30
CA PRO A 91 -16.40 20.68 2.23
C PRO A 91 -15.89 20.24 0.84
N GLY A 92 -16.23 19.01 0.43
CA GLY A 92 -15.82 18.46 -0.87
C GLY A 92 -14.44 17.78 -0.87
N GLY A 93 -14.01 17.29 -2.04
CA GLY A 93 -12.73 16.56 -2.17
C GLY A 93 -12.75 15.22 -1.41
N TYR A 94 -13.83 14.46 -1.59
CA TYR A 94 -14.02 13.15 -0.94
C TYR A 94 -13.29 12.01 -1.67
N THR A 95 -12.83 12.27 -2.88
CA THR A 95 -12.11 11.30 -3.71
C THR A 95 -10.68 11.73 -3.95
N ARG A 96 -9.79 10.75 -4.15
CA ARG A 96 -8.40 10.99 -4.51
C ARG A 96 -8.00 10.09 -5.67
N ILE A 97 -7.22 10.66 -6.59
CA ILE A 97 -6.68 9.94 -7.74
C ILE A 97 -5.16 9.89 -7.60
N HIS A 98 -4.63 8.68 -7.53
CA HIS A 98 -3.19 8.41 -7.59
C HIS A 98 -2.83 7.86 -8.96
N LYS A 99 -1.88 8.48 -9.65
CA LYS A 99 -1.36 7.92 -10.91
C LYS A 99 -0.60 6.63 -10.60
N TYR A 100 -0.86 5.57 -11.37
CA TYR A 100 -0.27 4.24 -11.17
C TYR A 100 0.53 3.79 -12.40
N GLY A 101 1.22 4.71 -13.06
CA GLY A 101 1.95 4.44 -14.30
C GLY A 101 1.03 4.01 -15.46
N ASN A 102 1.56 3.16 -16.34
CA ASN A 102 0.86 2.70 -17.54
C ASN A 102 0.64 1.19 -17.49
N ARG A 103 -0.48 0.75 -18.08
CA ARG A 103 -0.84 -0.67 -18.15
C ARG A 103 0.04 -1.40 -19.18
N PRO A 104 0.59 -2.59 -18.86
CA PRO A 104 1.33 -3.38 -19.83
C PRO A 104 0.41 -3.84 -20.97
N GLY A 105 0.95 -3.89 -22.19
CA GLY A 105 0.24 -4.27 -23.40
C GLY A 105 -0.25 -3.05 -24.20
N ASP A 106 -1.19 -2.28 -23.67
CA ASP A 106 -1.78 -1.14 -24.38
C ASP A 106 -1.22 0.23 -23.97
N ASN A 107 -0.25 0.24 -23.04
CA ASN A 107 0.40 1.44 -22.50
C ASN A 107 -0.58 2.50 -21.97
N ALA A 108 -1.81 2.10 -21.60
CA ALA A 108 -2.83 3.04 -21.19
C ALA A 108 -2.51 3.60 -19.79
N PRO A 109 -2.58 4.92 -19.56
CA PRO A 109 -2.32 5.49 -18.25
C PRO A 109 -3.39 5.05 -17.26
N VAL A 110 -2.95 4.45 -16.15
CA VAL A 110 -3.82 3.94 -15.09
C VAL A 110 -3.70 4.78 -13.82
N ALA A 111 -4.75 4.73 -13.02
CA ALA A 111 -4.83 5.41 -11.75
C ALA A 111 -5.64 4.60 -10.75
N ILE A 112 -5.31 4.78 -9.48
CA ILE A 112 -6.10 4.32 -8.36
C ILE A 112 -7.02 5.47 -7.96
N LEU A 113 -8.32 5.24 -8.01
CA LEU A 113 -9.35 6.12 -7.48
C LEU A 113 -9.77 5.58 -6.12
N GLU A 114 -9.69 6.41 -5.09
CA GLU A 114 -10.05 6.02 -3.72
C GLU A 114 -10.93 7.07 -3.05
N LEU A 115 -11.68 6.62 -2.06
CA LEU A 115 -12.35 7.44 -1.07
C LEU A 115 -11.36 7.90 0.00
N VAL A 116 -11.35 9.18 0.33
CA VAL A 116 -10.44 9.75 1.34
C VAL A 116 -10.79 9.22 2.74
N ASP A 117 -9.79 9.09 3.63
CA ASP A 117 -10.00 8.61 5.01
C ASP A 117 -10.61 7.20 5.09
N ASN A 118 -10.44 6.39 4.03
CA ASN A 118 -10.82 4.98 4.05
C ASN A 118 -9.80 4.15 4.87
N PRO A 119 -10.14 2.91 5.27
CA PRO A 119 -9.23 2.05 6.05
C PRO A 119 -7.91 1.68 5.36
N ARG A 120 -7.79 1.87 4.05
CA ARG A 120 -6.64 1.53 3.19
C ARG A 120 -6.16 2.75 2.38
N ASP A 121 -6.24 3.95 2.96
CA ASP A 121 -5.98 5.20 2.23
C ASP A 121 -4.50 5.21 1.82
N LEU A 122 -4.22 5.25 0.51
CA LEU A 122 -2.84 5.17 0.04
C LEU A 122 -1.99 6.35 0.51
N ARG A 123 -2.59 7.54 0.62
CA ARG A 123 -1.86 8.71 1.10
C ARG A 123 -1.52 8.56 2.58
N TRP A 124 -2.40 7.96 3.36
CA TRP A 124 -2.14 7.62 4.77
C TRP A 124 -0.92 6.70 4.88
N GLU A 125 -0.92 5.60 4.12
CA GLU A 125 0.17 4.61 4.17
C GLU A 125 1.50 5.18 3.68
N ILE A 126 1.50 5.89 2.55
CA ILE A 126 2.72 6.51 2.00
C ILE A 126 3.31 7.54 2.98
N THR A 127 2.45 8.32 3.63
CA THR A 127 2.89 9.34 4.59
C THR A 127 3.47 8.69 5.84
N SER A 128 2.80 7.67 6.38
CA SER A 128 3.29 6.90 7.53
C SER A 128 4.66 6.28 7.26
N ARG A 129 4.83 5.65 6.08
CA ARG A 129 6.10 5.07 5.67
C ARG A 129 7.21 6.12 5.53
N ALA A 130 6.89 7.29 4.97
CA ALA A 130 7.87 8.37 4.81
C ALA A 130 8.34 8.91 6.17
N ILE A 131 7.43 9.11 7.11
CA ILE A 131 7.76 9.55 8.48
C ILE A 131 8.61 8.50 9.19
N GLY A 132 8.20 7.23 9.17
CA GLY A 132 8.96 6.13 9.78
C GLY A 132 10.38 6.04 9.22
N TRP A 133 10.53 6.17 7.90
CA TRP A 133 11.84 6.20 7.25
C TRP A 133 12.71 7.40 7.64
N GLU A 134 12.14 8.61 7.67
CA GLU A 134 12.89 9.82 8.06
C GLU A 134 13.31 9.77 9.53
N MET A 135 12.41 9.31 10.41
CA MET A 135 12.69 9.10 11.83
C MET A 135 13.81 8.07 12.03
N LEU A 136 13.72 6.93 11.34
CA LEU A 136 14.76 5.90 11.36
C LEU A 136 16.11 6.44 10.88
N LYS A 137 16.11 7.13 9.74
CA LYS A 137 17.33 7.72 9.19
C LYS A 137 17.99 8.70 10.16
N ASN A 138 17.21 9.46 10.92
CA ASN A 138 17.76 10.40 11.89
C ASN A 138 18.28 9.69 13.15
N LYS A 139 17.57 8.69 13.66
CA LYS A 139 18.01 7.88 14.82
C LYS A 139 19.29 7.09 14.54
N LEU A 140 19.40 6.49 13.35
CA LEU A 140 20.60 5.73 12.93
C LEU A 140 21.89 6.57 12.80
N LYS A 141 21.80 7.91 12.83
CA LYS A 141 23.01 8.76 12.87
C LYS A 141 23.64 8.82 14.26
N VAL A 142 22.87 8.48 15.30
CA VAL A 142 23.24 8.66 16.70
C VAL A 142 23.30 7.32 17.44
N GLU A 143 22.41 6.39 17.09
CA GLU A 143 22.23 5.12 17.81
C GLU A 143 22.48 3.91 16.90
N GLU A 144 23.03 2.85 17.49
CA GLU A 144 23.27 1.58 16.81
C GLU A 144 21.95 0.83 16.55
N PRO A 145 21.81 0.11 15.41
CA PRO A 145 20.57 -0.57 15.03
C PRO A 145 20.00 -1.52 16.09
N LEU A 146 20.88 -2.26 16.78
CA LEU A 146 20.47 -3.23 17.80
C LEU A 146 19.81 -2.54 19.01
N SER A 147 20.32 -1.37 19.40
CA SER A 147 19.76 -0.58 20.49
C SER A 147 18.38 -0.01 20.13
N LEU A 148 18.18 0.36 18.86
CA LEU A 148 16.90 0.86 18.36
C LEU A 148 15.82 -0.22 18.34
N ILE A 149 16.18 -1.47 18.03
CA ILE A 149 15.23 -2.60 18.08
C ILE A 149 14.68 -2.80 19.49
N GLN A 150 15.53 -2.67 20.52
CA GLN A 150 15.11 -2.85 21.91
C GLN A 150 14.24 -1.69 22.42
N LYS A 151 14.53 -0.47 21.97
CA LYS A 151 13.79 0.73 22.41
C LYS A 151 12.50 0.99 21.62
N GLY A 152 12.43 0.51 20.38
CA GLY A 152 11.37 0.87 19.43
C GLY A 152 11.36 2.38 19.12
N ALA A 153 10.19 2.91 18.75
CA ALA A 153 10.02 4.32 18.45
C ALA A 153 8.81 4.99 19.15
N PRO A 154 8.74 4.99 20.49
CA PRO A 154 7.62 5.55 21.26
C PRO A 154 7.48 7.09 21.11
N ASP A 155 8.48 7.75 20.53
CA ASP A 155 8.50 9.19 20.26
C ASP A 155 7.77 9.59 18.97
N ALA A 156 7.32 8.64 18.15
CA ALA A 156 6.62 8.90 16.90
C ALA A 156 5.40 9.80 17.10
N GLN A 157 4.60 9.56 18.14
CA GLN A 157 3.43 10.37 18.46
C GLN A 157 3.81 11.82 18.79
N LYS A 158 4.88 12.03 19.57
CA LYS A 158 5.36 13.36 19.96
C LYS A 158 5.88 14.13 18.75
N LEU A 159 6.65 13.48 17.89
CA LEU A 159 7.13 14.03 16.62
C LEU A 159 5.96 14.50 15.75
N ILE A 160 4.95 13.65 15.56
CA ILE A 160 3.77 13.97 14.75
C ILE A 160 3.02 15.17 15.34
N GLN A 161 2.82 15.20 16.65
CA GLN A 161 2.10 16.29 17.31
C GLN A 161 2.85 17.62 17.17
N HIS A 162 4.18 17.60 17.29
CA HIS A 162 5.03 18.76 17.04
C HIS A 162 4.92 19.25 15.59
N GLU A 163 5.11 18.36 14.61
CA GLU A 163 5.07 18.69 13.18
C GLU A 163 3.69 19.14 12.68
N ARG A 164 2.61 18.70 13.34
CA ARG A 164 1.25 19.14 13.07
C ARG A 164 1.04 20.63 13.38
N GLY A 165 1.72 21.16 14.41
CA GLY A 165 1.61 22.55 14.85
C GLY A 165 2.52 23.54 14.12
N LEU A 166 3.44 23.04 13.29
CA LEU A 166 4.41 23.86 12.57
C LEU A 166 3.83 24.50 11.30
N ASP A 167 4.20 25.75 11.05
CA ASP A 167 3.86 26.45 9.80
C ASP A 167 4.66 25.93 8.59
N GLU A 168 4.17 26.21 7.37
CA GLU A 168 4.80 25.74 6.12
C GLU A 168 6.25 26.23 5.92
N ASN A 169 6.59 27.41 6.44
CA ASN A 169 7.92 28.03 6.31
C ASN A 169 8.88 27.71 7.47
N SER A 170 8.40 27.05 8.52
CA SER A 170 9.23 26.76 9.69
C SER A 170 10.19 25.58 9.44
N SER A 171 11.37 25.63 10.05
CA SER A 171 12.27 24.47 10.08
C SER A 171 11.73 23.44 11.07
N GLY A 172 11.62 22.19 10.65
CA GLY A 172 11.20 21.07 11.51
C GLY A 172 12.05 19.85 11.23
N VAL A 173 11.75 18.75 11.93
CA VAL A 173 12.50 17.49 11.85
C VAL A 173 12.21 16.77 10.55
N LEU A 174 10.95 16.80 10.10
CA LEU A 174 10.53 16.19 8.83
C LEU A 174 10.80 17.09 7.64
N ARG A 175 11.02 16.47 6.47
CA ARG A 175 11.08 17.19 5.19
C ARG A 175 9.79 17.99 4.95
N PRO A 176 9.87 19.18 4.32
CA PRO A 176 8.69 20.03 4.08
C PRO A 176 7.53 19.30 3.40
N LYS A 177 7.82 18.46 2.38
CA LYS A 177 6.79 17.70 1.66
C LYS A 177 6.14 16.61 2.53
N THR A 178 6.91 15.96 3.40
CA THR A 178 6.42 14.94 4.32
C THR A 178 5.52 15.57 5.38
N ARG A 179 5.95 16.72 5.94
CA ARG A 179 5.11 17.53 6.84
C ARG A 179 3.82 18.00 6.18
N TRP A 180 3.89 18.53 4.96
CA TRP A 180 2.70 18.96 4.23
C TRP A 180 1.71 17.82 4.04
N ASN A 181 2.19 16.62 3.69
CA ASN A 181 1.35 15.44 3.59
C ASN A 181 0.74 15.04 4.93
N LEU A 182 1.54 15.02 6.00
CA LEU A 182 1.11 14.75 7.36
C LEU A 182 -0.06 15.66 7.77
N GLN A 183 0.10 16.97 7.60
CA GLN A 183 -0.91 17.96 7.93
C GLN A 183 -2.19 17.77 7.10
N LYS A 184 -2.08 17.45 5.80
CA LYS A 184 -3.28 17.18 4.96
C LYS A 184 -4.03 15.92 5.38
N VAL A 185 -3.30 14.89 5.81
CA VAL A 185 -3.87 13.61 6.22
C VAL A 185 -4.54 13.72 7.60
N LEU A 186 -3.99 14.53 8.51
CA LEU A 186 -4.56 14.77 9.83
C LEU A 186 -5.60 15.90 9.89
N ARG A 187 -5.75 16.71 8.83
CA ARG A 187 -6.61 17.91 8.84
C ARG A 187 -8.04 17.68 9.34
N TYR A 188 -8.66 16.57 8.94
CA TYR A 188 -10.04 16.21 9.30
C TYR A 188 -10.10 15.04 10.28
N LYS A 189 -9.00 14.77 10.97
CA LYS A 189 -8.91 13.74 12.01
C LYS A 189 -8.63 14.42 13.35
N GLY A 190 -9.32 13.95 14.38
CA GLY A 190 -9.16 14.42 15.76
C GLY A 190 -7.81 14.00 16.36
N GLN A 191 -7.76 13.95 17.68
CA GLN A 191 -6.58 13.46 18.41
C GLN A 191 -6.33 11.97 18.13
N ASP A 192 -7.40 11.19 17.96
CA ASP A 192 -7.35 9.77 17.56
C ASP A 192 -6.57 9.57 16.25
N GLY A 193 -6.63 10.54 15.34
CA GLY A 193 -5.85 10.53 14.10
C GLY A 193 -4.34 10.55 14.36
N THR A 194 -3.89 11.38 15.31
CA THR A 194 -2.48 11.44 15.68
C THR A 194 -2.02 10.11 16.28
N ILE A 195 -2.83 9.51 17.16
CA ILE A 195 -2.51 8.25 17.84
C ILE A 195 -2.44 7.10 16.83
N THR A 196 -3.47 6.96 15.99
CA THR A 196 -3.53 5.92 14.96
C THR A 196 -2.39 6.05 13.95
N LEU A 197 -2.01 7.28 13.58
CA LEU A 197 -0.87 7.52 12.72
C LEU A 197 0.46 7.18 13.39
N GLY A 198 0.64 7.59 14.65
CA GLY A 198 1.82 7.28 15.45
C GLY A 198 2.08 5.78 15.51
N ARG A 199 1.07 5.00 15.88
CA ARG A 199 1.14 3.53 15.87
C ARG A 199 1.51 2.99 14.49
N LYS A 200 0.94 3.55 13.42
CA LYS A 200 1.25 3.10 12.06
C LYS A 200 2.69 3.41 11.67
N VAL A 201 3.21 4.56 12.07
CA VAL A 201 4.61 4.97 11.88
C VAL A 201 5.55 4.05 12.64
N GLU A 202 5.23 3.70 13.88
CA GLU A 202 5.96 2.72 14.70
C GLU A 202 6.00 1.34 14.01
N GLU A 203 4.86 0.82 13.56
CA GLU A 203 4.79 -0.43 12.79
C GLU A 203 5.72 -0.41 11.57
N TYR A 204 5.74 0.70 10.81
CA TYR A 204 6.62 0.84 9.65
C TYR A 204 8.09 0.98 10.02
N PHE A 205 8.39 1.70 11.10
CA PHE A 205 9.74 1.87 11.60
C PHE A 205 10.34 0.51 11.99
N ASP A 206 9.60 -0.28 12.78
CA ASP A 206 10.02 -1.60 13.22
C ASP A 206 10.16 -2.57 12.04
N HIS A 207 9.21 -2.55 11.10
CA HIS A 207 9.28 -3.37 9.89
C HIS A 207 10.54 -3.07 9.07
N VAL A 208 10.87 -1.78 8.88
CA VAL A 208 12.07 -1.39 8.14
C VAL A 208 13.33 -1.83 8.87
N LEU A 209 13.43 -1.56 10.18
CA LEU A 209 14.56 -2.02 11.00
C LEU A 209 14.74 -3.54 10.91
N ALA A 210 13.68 -4.30 11.15
CA ALA A 210 13.70 -5.75 11.07
C ALA A 210 14.15 -6.24 9.70
N SER A 211 13.64 -5.64 8.61
CA SER A 211 14.05 -6.01 7.25
C SER A 211 15.54 -5.77 7.01
N THR A 212 16.09 -4.64 7.49
CA THR A 212 17.52 -4.33 7.32
C THR A 212 18.43 -5.23 8.14
N VAL A 213 18.05 -5.55 9.38
CA VAL A 213 18.81 -6.45 10.24
C VAL A 213 18.72 -7.88 9.72
N ALA A 214 17.57 -8.32 9.23
CA ALA A 214 17.43 -9.61 8.55
C ALA A 214 18.31 -9.67 7.30
N THR A 215 18.34 -8.62 6.46
CA THR A 215 19.25 -8.60 5.31
C THR A 215 20.72 -8.62 5.74
N LYS A 216 21.09 -7.89 6.79
CA LYS A 216 22.46 -7.87 7.30
C LYS A 216 22.86 -9.21 7.89
N ALA A 217 21.99 -9.85 8.68
CA ALA A 217 22.23 -11.18 9.24
C ALA A 217 22.28 -12.25 8.15
N LEU A 218 21.47 -12.13 7.08
CA LEU A 218 21.58 -12.99 5.90
C LEU A 218 22.89 -12.72 5.16
N ASP A 219 23.34 -11.47 5.03
CA ASP A 219 24.63 -11.12 4.41
C ASP A 219 25.85 -11.56 5.27
N GLU A 220 25.75 -11.48 6.60
CA GLU A 220 26.74 -11.99 7.54
C GLU A 220 26.75 -13.54 7.55
N ASN A 221 25.59 -14.18 7.42
CA ASN A 221 25.49 -15.64 7.20
C ASN A 221 25.83 -16.06 5.75
N ARG A 222 25.84 -15.13 4.79
CA ARG A 222 26.39 -15.27 3.43
C ARG A 222 27.91 -15.16 3.41
N MET A 223 28.58 -15.26 4.56
CA MET A 223 30.01 -15.59 4.65
C MET A 223 30.27 -17.03 4.17
N THR A 224 29.76 -17.40 3.00
CA THR A 224 30.39 -18.43 2.18
C THR A 224 31.68 -17.83 1.64
N LYS A 225 32.79 -18.60 1.70
CA LYS A 225 34.01 -18.20 0.99
C LYS A 225 33.67 -17.95 -0.47
N ALA A 226 34.34 -16.98 -1.12
CA ALA A 226 34.13 -16.68 -2.54
C ALA A 226 34.09 -17.98 -3.36
N GLY A 227 32.92 -18.32 -3.92
CA GLY A 227 32.70 -19.54 -4.72
C GLY A 227 31.85 -20.64 -4.07
N GLN A 228 31.43 -20.54 -2.81
CA GLN A 228 30.50 -21.49 -2.19
C GLN A 228 29.04 -21.00 -2.25
N MET A 229 28.12 -21.90 -2.63
CA MET A 229 26.67 -21.66 -2.70
C MET A 229 25.94 -22.33 -1.54
N LEU A 230 24.81 -21.76 -1.12
CA LEU A 230 23.91 -22.36 -0.13
C LEU A 230 23.02 -23.44 -0.77
N PRO A 231 22.56 -24.45 0.00
CA PRO A 231 21.57 -25.40 -0.48
C PRO A 231 20.27 -24.69 -0.91
N GLY A 232 19.96 -24.70 -2.21
CA GLY A 232 18.72 -24.13 -2.77
C GLY A 232 18.89 -22.88 -3.65
N GLU A 233 20.09 -22.30 -3.77
CA GLU A 233 20.33 -21.21 -4.73
C GLU A 233 20.44 -21.73 -6.18
N THR A 234 19.83 -21.01 -7.13
CA THR A 234 20.00 -21.28 -8.56
C THR A 234 21.36 -20.76 -9.04
N ARG A 235 22.07 -21.58 -9.81
CA ARG A 235 23.33 -21.16 -10.44
C ARG A 235 23.09 -19.97 -11.35
N ASN A 236 23.94 -18.95 -11.27
CA ASN A 236 23.98 -17.89 -12.28
C ASN A 236 24.27 -18.53 -13.66
N ALA A 237 23.65 -18.02 -14.74
CA ALA A 237 23.72 -18.61 -16.08
C ALA A 237 25.18 -18.82 -16.56
N LEU A 238 26.09 -17.93 -16.16
CA LEU A 238 27.53 -18.02 -16.44
C LEU A 238 28.20 -19.21 -15.74
N HIS A 239 27.74 -19.61 -14.56
CA HIS A 239 28.23 -20.77 -13.80
C HIS A 239 27.69 -22.10 -14.35
N LEU A 240 26.46 -22.09 -14.90
CA LEU A 240 25.92 -23.20 -15.68
C LEU A 240 26.69 -23.41 -16.99
N ALA A 241 27.03 -22.31 -17.67
CA ALA A 241 27.77 -22.36 -18.94
C ALA A 241 29.25 -22.77 -18.78
N ARG A 242 29.87 -22.49 -17.63
CA ARG A 242 31.25 -22.93 -17.32
C ARG A 242 31.36 -24.35 -16.76
N GLY A 243 30.25 -24.95 -16.33
CA GLY A 243 30.22 -26.32 -15.84
C GLY A 243 30.36 -27.28 -17.01
N ALA A 244 31.52 -27.91 -17.15
CA ALA A 244 31.76 -28.97 -18.10
C ALA A 244 30.60 -29.98 -18.11
N LEU A 245 29.96 -30.13 -19.27
CA LEU A 245 29.17 -31.30 -19.60
C LEU A 245 30.07 -32.53 -19.42
N GLY A 246 29.72 -33.40 -18.49
CA GLY A 246 30.28 -34.75 -18.40
C GLY A 246 31.36 -34.93 -17.32
N HIS A 247 30.93 -35.16 -16.08
CA HIS A 247 31.36 -36.36 -15.35
C HIS A 247 30.20 -36.80 -14.47
N GLN A 248 29.58 -37.93 -14.81
CA GLN A 248 28.68 -38.62 -13.88
C GLN A 248 29.52 -39.02 -12.67
N LYS A 249 29.21 -38.47 -11.49
CA LYS A 249 29.66 -39.10 -10.24
C LYS A 249 28.98 -40.46 -10.18
N PRO A 250 29.72 -41.57 -9.96
CA PRO A 250 29.08 -42.86 -9.72
C PRO A 250 28.21 -42.73 -8.47
N ALA A 251 27.10 -43.48 -8.45
CA ALA A 251 26.21 -43.52 -7.30
C ALA A 251 27.01 -43.90 -6.03
N PRO A 252 26.71 -43.29 -4.87
CA PRO A 252 27.37 -43.66 -3.62
C PRO A 252 27.15 -45.15 -3.33
N SER A 253 28.19 -45.83 -2.88
CA SER A 253 28.11 -47.24 -2.48
C SER A 253 27.07 -47.40 -1.37
N GLU A 254 26.35 -48.53 -1.37
CA GLU A 254 25.22 -48.87 -0.48
C GLU A 254 25.50 -48.79 1.05
N GLN A 255 26.71 -48.40 1.46
CA GLN A 255 27.13 -48.37 2.86
C GLN A 255 26.37 -47.35 3.72
N HIS A 256 25.70 -46.36 3.13
CA HIS A 256 25.00 -45.30 3.86
C HIS A 256 23.48 -45.45 3.92
N VAL A 257 22.91 -46.51 3.32
CA VAL A 257 21.49 -46.80 3.46
C VAL A 257 21.35 -47.89 4.53
N LEU A 258 20.69 -47.56 5.64
CA LEU A 258 20.27 -48.52 6.66
C LEU A 258 19.27 -49.51 6.04
N SER A 259 19.79 -50.52 5.35
CA SER A 259 19.02 -51.67 4.88
C SER A 259 18.70 -52.58 6.05
N VAL A 260 17.51 -53.19 6.02
CA VAL A 260 17.01 -54.16 7.03
C VAL A 260 18.01 -55.29 7.29
N LYS A 261 18.88 -55.62 6.30
CA LYS A 261 19.98 -56.59 6.46
C LYS A 261 21.04 -56.19 7.50
N ASN A 262 21.21 -54.90 7.78
CA ASN A 262 22.22 -54.38 8.72
C ASN A 262 21.70 -54.23 10.16
N MET A 263 20.39 -54.36 10.41
CA MET A 263 19.82 -54.24 11.77
C MET A 263 19.94 -55.51 12.62
N PHE A 264 20.15 -56.69 12.02
CA PHE A 264 20.13 -57.98 12.73
C PHE A 264 21.47 -58.73 12.76
N LYS A 265 22.59 -58.03 12.55
CA LYS A 265 23.91 -58.66 12.78
C LYS A 265 24.11 -58.85 14.29
N LYS A 266 24.08 -60.11 14.75
CA LYS A 266 24.39 -60.51 16.13
C LYS A 266 25.77 -59.95 16.52
N PRO A 267 25.93 -59.36 17.72
CA PRO A 267 27.24 -58.92 18.17
C PRO A 267 28.17 -60.14 18.34
N PRO A 268 29.44 -60.04 17.95
CA PRO A 268 30.40 -61.13 18.14
C PRO A 268 30.70 -61.33 19.63
N SER A 269 30.86 -62.60 20.02
CA SER A 269 31.28 -63.10 21.33
C SER A 269 32.66 -62.64 21.75
#